data_AF-A0A8S9NV24-F1
#
_entry.id   AF-A0A8S9NV24-F1
#
_cell.length_a   1.000
_cell.length_b   1.000
_cell.length_c   1.000
_cell.angle_alpha   90.00
_cell.angle_beta   90.00
_cell.angle_gamma   90.00
#
_symmetry.space_group_name_H-M   'P 1'
#
loop_
_entity.id
_entity.type
_entity.pdbx_description
1 polymer ?
#
loop_
_entity_poly.entity_id
_entity_poly.type
_entity_poly.pdbx_seq_one_letter_code
_entity_poly.pdbx_strand_id
1 'polypeptide(L)'
;MAKKIFPLTILLSLLLSSISLTLATDYPLSTKSRWIVNKSGHRVKLACVNWPSHLKPVVAEGLSSQPMDSISKKIKEMGFNCVRLTWPLELMINDTLAFNVTVKQSFERYGLDHELQGIYTHNPSIVNTPLINAVVYSLGRNDVMVILDNHKTVPGWCCSNDDPDAFFGDPKFNPDLWMLGLKKMATIFMDVNNVIGMSLRNELRGYNHTAKDWYTYVINSIFFLYHNAHVKLKHQEIMHVN
;
A
#
# COMPACT_ATOMS: atom_id res chain seq x y z
N MET A 1 35.37 -35.77 51.24
CA MET A 1 34.55 -34.59 50.91
C MET A 1 34.86 -34.17 49.47
N ALA A 2 34.02 -34.55 48.51
CA ALA A 2 34.17 -34.16 47.11
C ALA A 2 33.20 -33.00 46.81
N LYS A 3 33.73 -31.81 46.49
CA LYS A 3 32.93 -30.67 46.05
C LYS A 3 32.49 -30.90 44.61
N LYS A 4 31.19 -31.10 44.38
CA LYS A 4 30.60 -31.08 43.04
C LYS A 4 30.55 -29.62 42.58
N ILE A 5 31.38 -29.28 41.61
CA ILE A 5 31.31 -28.02 40.86
C ILE A 5 30.20 -28.20 39.83
N PHE A 6 29.07 -27.51 40.05
CA PHE A 6 27.98 -27.43 39.07
C PHE A 6 28.41 -26.52 37.89
N PRO A 7 28.10 -26.87 36.63
CA PRO A 7 28.50 -26.07 35.48
C PRO A 7 27.54 -24.89 35.32
N LEU A 8 27.78 -23.80 36.05
CA LEU A 8 27.03 -22.54 35.90
C LEU A 8 27.26 -21.89 34.52
N THR A 9 28.24 -22.37 33.75
CA THR A 9 28.64 -21.82 32.45
C THR A 9 27.77 -22.25 31.27
N ILE A 10 26.99 -23.34 31.39
CA ILE A 10 26.16 -23.84 30.27
C ILE A 10 24.79 -23.14 30.21
N LEU A 11 24.32 -22.55 31.31
CA LEU A 11 23.04 -21.84 31.33
C LEU A 11 23.14 -20.43 30.73
N LEU A 12 24.33 -19.83 30.69
CA LEU A 12 24.54 -18.47 30.16
C LEU A 12 24.63 -18.44 28.63
N SER A 13 24.97 -19.56 27.96
CA SER A 13 25.05 -19.63 26.49
C SER A 13 23.70 -19.82 25.80
N LEU A 14 22.66 -20.25 26.53
CA LEU A 14 21.29 -20.42 26.01
C LEU A 14 20.42 -19.16 26.16
N LEU A 15 20.86 -18.15 26.89
CA LEU A 15 20.14 -16.87 27.04
C LEU A 15 20.46 -15.83 25.95
N LEU A 16 21.44 -16.08 25.07
CA LEU A 16 21.88 -15.15 24.04
C LEU A 16 21.27 -15.38 22.64
N SER A 17 20.42 -16.40 22.45
CA SER A 17 19.85 -16.73 21.13
C SER A 17 18.46 -16.12 20.86
N SER A 18 18.01 -15.15 21.66
CA SER A 18 16.79 -14.39 21.38
C SER A 18 17.08 -12.91 21.16
N ILE A 19 18.17 -12.60 20.45
CA ILE A 19 18.20 -11.34 19.71
C ILE A 19 17.24 -11.54 18.54
N SER A 20 15.97 -11.19 18.74
CA SER A 20 15.13 -10.81 17.61
C SER A 20 15.85 -9.64 16.94
N LEU A 21 16.66 -9.92 15.92
CA LEU A 21 17.08 -8.90 14.97
C LEU A 21 15.76 -8.41 14.35
N THR A 22 15.21 -7.33 14.90
CA THR A 22 14.38 -6.43 14.14
C THR A 22 15.30 -5.86 13.06
N LEU A 23 15.50 -6.63 11.98
CA LEU A 23 16.03 -6.10 10.75
C LEU A 23 14.99 -5.08 10.29
N ALA A 24 15.18 -3.83 10.71
CA ALA A 24 14.67 -2.70 9.98
C ALA A 24 14.96 -3.00 8.51
N THR A 25 13.91 -3.09 7.70
CA THR A 25 14.07 -3.48 6.31
C THR A 25 14.84 -2.36 5.63
N ASP A 26 16.10 -2.62 5.25
CA ASP A 26 16.93 -1.64 4.58
C ASP A 26 16.40 -1.42 3.16
N TYR A 27 15.75 -0.28 2.96
CA TYR A 27 15.20 0.15 1.68
C TYR A 27 16.30 0.75 0.78
N PRO A 28 16.12 0.75 -0.55
CA PRO A 28 14.99 0.18 -1.30
C PRO A 28 15.11 -1.33 -1.47
N LEU A 29 13.96 -1.98 -1.68
CA LEU A 29 13.90 -3.38 -2.12
C LEU A 29 14.19 -3.47 -3.63
N SER A 30 14.72 -4.62 -4.06
CA SER A 30 14.93 -4.97 -5.47
C SER A 30 14.65 -6.46 -5.70
N THR A 31 14.66 -6.91 -6.97
CA THR A 31 14.61 -8.33 -7.30
C THR A 31 15.99 -8.91 -7.62
N LYS A 32 16.18 -10.18 -7.29
CA LYS A 32 17.31 -11.01 -7.72
C LYS A 32 16.77 -12.36 -8.17
N SER A 33 16.63 -12.54 -9.49
CA SER A 33 15.81 -13.62 -10.06
C SER A 33 14.40 -13.55 -9.42
N ARG A 34 13.82 -14.68 -9.01
CA ARG A 34 12.48 -14.77 -8.42
C ARG A 34 12.34 -14.19 -7.00
N TRP A 35 13.40 -13.65 -6.41
CA TRP A 35 13.40 -13.21 -5.01
C TRP A 35 13.37 -11.70 -4.88
N ILE A 36 12.62 -11.21 -3.91
CA ILE A 36 12.75 -9.86 -3.39
C ILE A 36 13.90 -9.86 -2.39
N VAL A 37 14.80 -8.89 -2.51
CA VAL A 37 15.92 -8.69 -1.60
C VAL A 37 15.95 -7.25 -1.10
N ASN A 38 16.47 -7.07 0.11
CA ASN A 38 16.77 -5.74 0.63
C ASN A 38 18.10 -5.21 0.06
N LYS A 39 18.46 -3.99 0.43
CA LYS A 39 19.71 -3.35 -0.03
C LYS A 39 20.98 -4.13 0.33
N SER A 40 20.98 -4.91 1.41
CA SER A 40 22.08 -5.80 1.78
C SER A 40 22.10 -7.13 1.01
N GLY A 41 21.12 -7.38 0.13
CA GLY A 41 20.96 -8.63 -0.62
C GLY A 41 20.27 -9.76 0.14
N HIS A 42 19.76 -9.51 1.35
CA HIS A 42 19.00 -10.50 2.11
C HIS A 42 17.59 -10.64 1.56
N ARG A 43 17.12 -11.89 1.45
CA ARG A 43 15.75 -12.19 0.97
C ARG A 43 14.70 -11.60 1.91
N VAL A 44 13.74 -10.89 1.34
CA VAL A 44 12.55 -10.39 2.02
C VAL A 44 11.34 -11.19 1.53
N LYS A 45 10.57 -11.75 2.46
CA LYS A 45 9.27 -12.36 2.14
C LYS A 45 8.17 -11.39 2.55
N LEU A 46 7.34 -11.00 1.60
CA LEU A 46 6.17 -10.17 1.88
C LEU A 46 5.06 -11.04 2.48
N ALA A 47 4.57 -10.62 3.63
CA ALA A 47 3.39 -11.15 4.29
C ALA A 47 2.46 -9.96 4.51
N CYS A 48 1.57 -9.72 3.55
CA CYS A 48 0.74 -8.52 3.52
C CYS A 48 -0.71 -8.78 3.92
N VAL A 49 -1.35 -7.76 4.48
CA VAL A 49 -2.82 -7.63 4.51
C VAL A 49 -3.29 -6.62 3.47
N ASN A 50 -4.56 -6.70 3.06
CA ASN A 50 -5.19 -5.63 2.28
C ASN A 50 -5.85 -4.63 3.22
N TRP A 51 -5.67 -3.33 2.99
CA TRP A 51 -6.41 -2.28 3.68
C TRP A 51 -7.18 -1.43 2.65
N PRO A 52 -8.52 -1.54 2.61
CA PRO A 52 -9.34 -0.76 1.70
C PRO A 52 -9.26 0.75 1.99
N SER A 53 -8.94 1.56 0.98
CA SER A 53 -9.01 3.04 1.01
C SER A 53 -9.52 3.61 -0.33
N HIS A 54 -10.09 2.75 -1.19
CA HIS A 54 -10.63 3.11 -2.51
C HIS A 54 -12.15 3.28 -2.55
N LEU A 55 -12.84 3.13 -1.42
CA LEU A 55 -14.29 3.25 -1.34
C LEU A 55 -14.73 4.72 -1.34
N LYS A 56 -16.05 4.96 -1.28
CA LYS A 56 -16.66 6.27 -1.53
C LYS A 56 -16.14 7.44 -0.66
N PRO A 57 -15.68 7.31 0.60
CA PRO A 57 -15.03 8.45 1.27
C PRO A 57 -13.56 8.67 0.86
N VAL A 58 -12.93 7.71 0.16
CA VAL A 58 -11.51 7.70 -0.21
C VAL A 58 -10.58 7.84 1.01
N VAL A 59 -11.02 7.26 2.12
CA VAL A 59 -10.29 7.16 3.39
C VAL A 59 -10.24 5.70 3.77
N ALA A 60 -9.17 5.29 4.45
CA ALA A 60 -9.01 3.90 4.85
C ALA A 60 -10.13 3.45 5.79
N GLU A 61 -10.66 2.25 5.56
CA GLU A 61 -11.74 1.68 6.37
C GLU A 61 -11.32 1.48 7.83
N GLY A 62 -12.28 1.56 8.75
CA GLY A 62 -12.07 1.30 10.18
C GLY A 62 -11.49 2.47 11.00
N LEU A 63 -11.11 3.58 10.36
CA LEU A 63 -10.59 4.77 11.07
C LEU A 63 -11.65 5.47 11.93
N SER A 64 -12.94 5.24 11.69
CA SER A 64 -14.01 5.70 12.58
C SER A 64 -14.03 4.94 13.91
N SER A 65 -13.43 3.76 13.98
CA SER A 65 -13.49 2.86 15.14
C SER A 65 -12.18 2.75 15.91
N GLN A 66 -11.03 2.98 15.26
CA GLN A 66 -9.72 2.86 15.92
C GLN A 66 -8.70 3.88 15.37
N PRO A 67 -7.72 4.31 16.20
CA PRO A 67 -6.61 5.12 15.72
C PRO A 67 -5.78 4.39 14.66
N MET A 68 -5.36 5.09 13.62
CA MET A 68 -4.56 4.51 12.52
C MET A 68 -3.27 3.84 13.00
N ASP A 69 -2.61 4.42 14.01
CA ASP A 69 -1.40 3.89 14.62
C ASP A 69 -1.69 2.57 15.36
N SER A 70 -2.85 2.47 16.00
CA SER A 70 -3.27 1.24 16.70
C SER A 70 -3.51 0.10 15.71
N ILE A 71 -4.19 0.38 14.59
CA ILE A 71 -4.40 -0.61 13.51
C ILE A 71 -3.05 -1.02 12.90
N SER A 72 -2.19 -0.05 12.60
CA SER A 72 -0.86 -0.28 12.00
C SER A 72 0.02 -1.15 12.89
N LYS A 73 0.05 -0.85 14.20
CA LYS A 73 0.75 -1.67 15.20
C LYS A 73 0.15 -3.07 15.28
N LYS A 74 -1.18 -3.20 15.26
CA LYS A 74 -1.84 -4.50 15.33
C LYS A 74 -1.49 -5.40 14.14
N ILE A 75 -1.42 -4.85 12.93
CA ILE A 75 -0.97 -5.56 11.72
C ILE A 75 0.42 -6.16 11.94
N LYS A 76 1.34 -5.36 12.50
CA LYS A 76 2.70 -5.82 12.83
C LYS A 76 2.71 -6.93 13.89
N GLU A 77 1.94 -6.76 14.96
CA GLU A 77 1.80 -7.74 16.05
C GLU A 77 1.23 -9.08 15.57
N MET A 78 0.37 -9.05 14.54
CA MET A 78 -0.17 -10.26 13.89
C MET A 78 0.86 -10.97 12.98
N GLY A 79 2.06 -10.42 12.83
CA GLY A 79 3.15 -11.01 12.05
C GLY A 79 3.19 -10.57 10.58
N PHE A 80 2.32 -9.66 10.15
CA PHE A 80 2.40 -9.08 8.81
C PHE A 80 3.48 -8.00 8.75
N ASN A 81 4.12 -7.85 7.60
CA ASN A 81 5.17 -6.85 7.38
C ASN A 81 4.84 -5.83 6.28
N CYS A 82 3.69 -5.98 5.63
CA CYS A 82 3.24 -5.05 4.60
C CYS A 82 1.72 -4.87 4.59
N VAL A 83 1.27 -3.79 3.97
CA VAL A 83 -0.12 -3.52 3.61
C VAL A 83 -0.18 -3.28 2.11
N ARG A 84 -1.08 -3.99 1.44
CA ARG A 84 -1.60 -3.60 0.12
C ARG A 84 -2.68 -2.55 0.33
N LEU A 85 -2.34 -1.30 0.11
CA LEU A 85 -3.17 -0.14 0.38
C LEU A 85 -3.83 0.32 -0.92
N THR A 86 -5.12 0.07 -1.01
CA THR A 86 -5.90 0.30 -2.23
C THR A 86 -6.29 1.77 -2.38
N TRP A 87 -6.32 2.28 -3.61
CA TRP A 87 -6.75 3.66 -3.91
C TRP A 87 -7.52 3.71 -5.25
N PRO A 88 -8.45 4.66 -5.43
CA PRO A 88 -9.20 4.82 -6.68
C PRO A 88 -8.49 5.79 -7.63
N LEU A 89 -8.53 5.55 -8.94
CA LEU A 89 -7.85 6.41 -9.93
C LEU A 89 -8.31 7.87 -9.85
N GLU A 90 -9.61 8.10 -9.64
CA GLU A 90 -10.21 9.44 -9.48
C GLU A 90 -9.51 10.29 -8.42
N LEU A 91 -8.94 9.67 -7.37
CA LEU A 91 -8.17 10.39 -6.36
C LEU A 91 -6.98 11.14 -6.98
N MET A 92 -6.36 10.62 -8.03
CA MET A 92 -5.16 11.23 -8.65
C MET A 92 -5.46 12.00 -9.94
N ILE A 93 -6.55 11.70 -10.62
CA ILE A 93 -6.93 12.42 -11.85
C ILE A 93 -7.83 13.64 -11.59
N ASN A 94 -8.29 13.82 -10.35
CA ASN A 94 -9.01 15.00 -9.89
C ASN A 94 -8.23 15.73 -8.78
N ASP A 95 -7.52 16.80 -9.13
CA ASP A 95 -6.66 17.53 -8.19
C ASP A 95 -7.46 18.18 -7.05
N THR A 96 -8.70 18.60 -7.30
CA THR A 96 -9.58 19.13 -6.24
C THR A 96 -9.91 18.03 -5.23
N LEU A 97 -10.22 16.82 -5.69
CA LEU A 97 -10.49 15.68 -4.81
C LEU A 97 -9.23 15.31 -3.99
N ALA A 98 -8.06 15.30 -4.62
CA ALA A 98 -6.81 14.91 -3.99
C ALA A 98 -6.35 15.88 -2.90
N PHE A 99 -6.39 17.19 -3.20
CA PHE A 99 -5.65 18.20 -2.45
C PHE A 99 -6.54 19.21 -1.72
N ASN A 100 -7.81 19.37 -2.12
CA ASN A 100 -8.69 20.40 -1.56
C ASN A 100 -9.86 19.81 -0.77
N VAL A 101 -10.37 18.64 -1.15
CA VAL A 101 -11.40 17.95 -0.37
C VAL A 101 -10.76 17.35 0.87
N THR A 102 -11.28 17.74 2.03
CA THR A 102 -10.85 17.20 3.34
C THR A 102 -11.57 15.89 3.67
N VAL A 103 -11.04 15.13 4.62
CA VAL A 103 -11.72 13.95 5.19
C VAL A 103 -13.13 14.31 5.65
N LYS A 104 -13.28 15.40 6.41
CA LYS A 104 -14.58 15.92 6.85
C LYS A 104 -15.55 16.12 5.68
N GLN A 105 -15.15 16.90 4.67
CA GLN A 105 -16.00 17.21 3.52
C GLN A 105 -16.37 15.97 2.70
N SER A 106 -15.46 15.00 2.61
CA SER A 106 -15.76 13.73 1.94
C SER A 106 -16.82 12.94 2.69
N PHE A 107 -16.71 12.81 4.02
CA PHE A 107 -17.70 12.10 4.84
C PHE A 107 -19.06 12.82 4.84
N GLU A 108 -19.09 14.14 4.99
CA GLU A 108 -20.31 14.96 4.93
C GLU A 108 -21.03 14.79 3.57
N ARG A 109 -20.27 14.75 2.46
CA ARG A 109 -20.83 14.53 1.11
C ARG A 109 -21.60 13.22 0.98
N TYR A 110 -21.21 12.18 1.71
CA TYR A 110 -21.86 10.86 1.68
C TYR A 110 -22.82 10.62 2.85
N GLY A 111 -23.08 11.63 3.70
CA GLY A 111 -23.96 11.50 4.86
C GLY A 111 -23.42 10.53 5.93
N LEU A 112 -22.09 10.42 6.05
CA LEU A 112 -21.40 9.53 6.98
C LEU A 112 -21.12 10.23 8.32
N ASP A 113 -22.14 10.91 8.88
CA ASP A 113 -21.98 11.74 10.07
C ASP A 113 -21.55 10.93 11.30
N HIS A 114 -22.10 9.72 11.44
CA HIS A 114 -21.76 8.81 12.54
C HIS A 114 -20.29 8.37 12.45
N GLU A 115 -19.83 7.95 11.27
CA GLU A 115 -18.43 7.56 11.07
C GLU A 115 -17.49 8.75 11.24
N LEU A 116 -17.90 9.95 10.79
CA LEU A 116 -17.14 11.17 10.97
C LEU A 116 -16.95 11.51 12.46
N GLN A 117 -17.97 11.33 13.32
CA GLN A 117 -17.79 11.45 14.78
C GLN A 117 -16.79 10.44 15.34
N GLY A 118 -16.79 9.23 14.79
CA GLY A 118 -15.78 8.23 15.08
C GLY A 118 -14.37 8.71 14.70
N ILE A 119 -14.21 9.33 13.53
CA ILE A 119 -12.93 9.90 13.08
C ILE A 119 -12.49 11.05 14.00
N TYR A 120 -13.40 11.95 14.41
CA TYR A 120 -13.10 12.99 15.40
C TYR A 120 -12.54 12.41 16.70
N THR A 121 -13.11 11.29 17.15
CA THR A 121 -12.73 10.65 18.40
C THR A 121 -11.37 9.96 18.31
N HIS A 122 -11.15 9.18 17.25
CA HIS A 122 -10.00 8.27 17.17
C HIS A 122 -8.83 8.81 16.34
N ASN A 123 -9.11 9.69 15.38
CA ASN A 123 -8.14 10.24 14.43
C ASN A 123 -8.37 11.74 14.16
N PRO A 124 -8.43 12.60 15.21
CA PRO A 124 -8.75 14.03 15.05
C PRO A 124 -7.79 14.79 14.13
N SER A 125 -6.54 14.33 14.02
CA SER A 125 -5.50 14.99 13.23
C SER A 125 -5.74 14.98 11.73
N ILE A 126 -6.56 14.06 11.20
CA ILE A 126 -6.80 13.95 9.75
C ILE A 126 -8.12 14.57 9.29
N VAL A 127 -8.99 14.98 10.21
CA VAL A 127 -10.34 15.46 9.88
C VAL A 127 -10.31 16.58 8.84
N ASN A 128 -9.40 17.54 9.00
CA ASN A 128 -9.28 18.72 8.15
C ASN A 128 -8.10 18.63 7.16
N THR A 129 -7.54 17.43 6.94
CA THR A 129 -6.46 17.23 5.96
C THR A 129 -7.03 16.75 4.63
N PRO A 130 -6.35 16.99 3.50
CA PRO A 130 -6.73 16.42 2.21
C PRO A 130 -6.83 14.89 2.24
N LEU A 131 -7.57 14.29 1.30
CA LEU A 131 -7.80 12.83 1.20
C LEU A 131 -6.55 12.00 0.90
N ILE A 132 -5.41 12.65 0.63
CA ILE A 132 -4.16 11.93 0.44
C ILE A 132 -3.75 11.18 1.70
N ASN A 133 -3.26 9.95 1.51
CA ASN A 133 -3.44 8.93 2.54
C ASN A 133 -2.43 9.04 3.70
N ALA A 134 -2.85 9.65 4.81
CA ALA A 134 -2.09 9.73 6.07
C ALA A 134 -1.72 8.35 6.65
N VAL A 135 -2.46 7.29 6.29
CA VAL A 135 -2.18 5.92 6.74
C VAL A 135 -0.82 5.44 6.23
N VAL A 136 -0.34 5.90 5.07
CA VAL A 136 1.00 5.54 4.57
C VAL A 136 2.09 5.91 5.57
N TYR A 137 2.01 7.10 6.17
CA TYR A 137 2.98 7.55 7.18
C TYR A 137 2.79 6.86 8.52
N SER A 138 1.54 6.54 8.91
CA SER A 138 1.26 5.70 10.09
C SER A 138 1.91 4.32 9.97
N LEU A 139 1.76 3.66 8.82
CA LEU A 139 2.36 2.35 8.56
C LEU A 139 3.89 2.43 8.62
N GLY A 140 4.48 3.50 8.06
CA GLY A 140 5.93 3.72 8.11
C GLY A 140 6.47 3.88 9.53
N ARG A 141 5.78 4.66 10.38
CA ARG A 141 6.14 4.82 11.80
C ARG A 141 6.03 3.53 12.62
N ASN A 142 5.31 2.53 12.12
CA ASN A 142 5.11 1.23 12.76
C ASN A 142 5.88 0.09 12.06
N ASP A 143 6.88 0.42 11.23
CA ASP A 143 7.71 -0.55 10.51
C ASP A 143 6.90 -1.53 9.63
N VAL A 144 5.87 -1.00 8.97
CA VAL A 144 5.03 -1.71 8.01
C VAL A 144 5.23 -1.13 6.61
N MET A 145 5.63 -1.99 5.68
CA MET A 145 5.78 -1.64 4.26
C MET A 145 4.42 -1.39 3.60
N VAL A 146 4.41 -0.62 2.53
CA VAL A 146 3.22 -0.28 1.75
C VAL A 146 3.42 -0.65 0.29
N ILE A 147 2.45 -1.38 -0.24
CA ILE A 147 2.26 -1.56 -1.69
C ILE A 147 1.01 -0.78 -2.05
N LEU A 148 1.18 0.30 -2.79
CA LEU A 148 0.03 1.07 -3.30
C LEU A 148 -0.68 0.24 -4.37
N ASP A 149 -2.00 0.24 -4.40
CA ASP A 149 -2.77 -0.56 -5.34
C ASP A 149 -3.85 0.25 -6.03
N ASN A 150 -3.70 0.51 -7.34
CA ASN A 150 -4.77 1.16 -8.09
C ASN A 150 -5.92 0.18 -8.29
N HIS A 151 -6.96 0.31 -7.47
CA HIS A 151 -7.94 -0.76 -7.30
C HIS A 151 -9.14 -0.65 -8.23
N LYS A 152 -9.62 0.58 -8.42
CA LYS A 152 -10.77 0.91 -9.27
C LYS A 152 -10.58 2.31 -9.83
N THR A 153 -11.30 2.67 -10.89
CA THR A 153 -11.30 4.04 -11.39
C THR A 153 -12.18 4.92 -10.50
N VAL A 154 -13.45 4.56 -10.41
CA VAL A 154 -14.45 5.26 -9.59
C VAL A 154 -14.47 4.66 -8.19
N PRO A 155 -14.48 5.47 -7.12
CA PRO A 155 -14.57 4.96 -5.76
C PRO A 155 -15.78 4.04 -5.53
N GLY A 156 -15.54 2.86 -4.96
CA GLY A 156 -16.58 1.88 -4.67
C GLY A 156 -16.13 0.43 -4.83
N TRP A 157 -17.06 -0.49 -4.62
CA TRP A 157 -16.82 -1.94 -4.73
C TRP A 157 -16.72 -2.39 -6.19
N CYS A 158 -15.88 -3.39 -6.43
CA CYS A 158 -15.83 -4.18 -7.66
C CYS A 158 -16.34 -5.61 -7.36
N CYS A 159 -16.26 -6.63 -8.21
CA CYS A 159 -15.23 -6.94 -9.21
C CYS A 159 -15.79 -7.82 -10.32
N SER A 160 -16.84 -7.32 -10.96
CA SER A 160 -17.62 -8.07 -11.95
C SER A 160 -17.06 -7.90 -13.36
N ASN A 161 -17.37 -8.84 -14.26
CA ASN A 161 -16.93 -8.78 -15.66
C ASN A 161 -17.60 -7.65 -16.46
N ASP A 162 -18.68 -7.07 -15.92
CA ASP A 162 -19.42 -5.93 -16.47
C ASP A 162 -19.10 -4.61 -15.74
N ASP A 163 -18.10 -4.59 -14.85
CA ASP A 163 -17.62 -3.34 -14.28
C ASP A 163 -17.19 -2.41 -15.43
N PRO A 164 -17.62 -1.14 -15.44
CA PRO A 164 -17.37 -0.20 -16.55
C PRO A 164 -15.91 0.26 -16.64
N ASP A 165 -15.04 -0.33 -15.82
CA ASP A 165 -13.61 -0.10 -15.74
C ASP A 165 -12.82 -1.40 -15.54
N ALA A 166 -13.36 -2.53 -15.99
CA ALA A 166 -12.77 -3.86 -15.87
C ALA A 166 -11.51 -4.04 -16.74
N PHE A 167 -11.48 -3.45 -17.94
CA PHE A 167 -10.38 -3.52 -18.90
C PHE A 167 -10.10 -2.19 -19.60
N PHE A 168 -8.91 -2.10 -20.21
CA PHE A 168 -8.49 -0.93 -20.98
C PHE A 168 -9.49 -0.64 -22.12
N GLY A 169 -9.93 0.62 -22.20
CA GLY A 169 -10.89 1.06 -23.21
C GLY A 169 -12.36 0.95 -22.79
N ASP A 170 -12.65 0.38 -21.61
CA ASP A 170 -13.99 0.42 -21.04
C ASP A 170 -14.43 1.87 -20.76
N PRO A 171 -15.75 2.17 -20.71
CA PRO A 171 -16.27 3.54 -20.66
C PRO A 171 -15.72 4.40 -19.51
N LYS A 172 -15.32 3.77 -18.40
CA LYS A 172 -14.71 4.42 -17.23
C LYS A 172 -13.26 4.02 -17.00
N PHE A 173 -12.55 3.54 -18.03
CA PHE A 173 -11.12 3.24 -17.93
C PHE A 173 -10.33 3.72 -19.14
N ASN A 174 -9.95 5.01 -19.06
CA ASN A 174 -9.05 5.63 -20.01
C ASN A 174 -7.58 5.33 -19.65
N PRO A 175 -6.79 4.69 -20.53
CA PRO A 175 -5.39 4.35 -20.26
C PRO A 175 -4.46 5.55 -20.03
N ASP A 176 -4.70 6.68 -20.68
CA ASP A 176 -3.86 7.89 -20.52
C ASP A 176 -4.08 8.53 -19.15
N LEU A 177 -5.34 8.64 -18.73
CA LEU A 177 -5.68 9.10 -17.38
C LEU A 177 -5.15 8.15 -16.30
N TRP A 178 -5.17 6.85 -16.58
CA TRP A 178 -4.56 5.85 -15.71
C TRP A 178 -3.06 6.03 -15.55
N MET A 179 -2.31 6.14 -16.65
CA MET A 179 -0.87 6.42 -16.62
C MET A 179 -0.55 7.73 -15.88
N LEU A 180 -1.35 8.79 -16.11
CA LEU A 180 -1.23 10.06 -15.39
C LEU A 180 -1.43 9.88 -13.88
N GLY A 181 -2.48 9.16 -13.48
CA GLY A 181 -2.77 8.90 -12.07
C GLY A 181 -1.68 8.08 -11.38
N LEU A 182 -1.17 7.03 -12.04
CA LEU A 182 -0.02 6.26 -11.56
C LEU A 182 1.22 7.13 -11.37
N LYS A 183 1.52 8.00 -12.34
CA LYS A 183 2.65 8.94 -12.25
C LYS A 183 2.51 9.88 -11.06
N LYS A 184 1.33 10.48 -10.87
CA LYS A 184 1.06 11.39 -9.75
C LYS A 184 1.21 10.67 -8.41
N MET A 185 0.62 9.48 -8.27
CA MET A 185 0.72 8.67 -7.06
C MET A 185 2.18 8.31 -6.73
N ALA A 186 2.94 7.85 -7.72
CA ALA A 186 4.36 7.55 -7.55
C ALA A 186 5.19 8.80 -7.18
N THR A 187 4.87 9.96 -7.76
CA THR A 187 5.58 11.22 -7.48
C THR A 187 5.37 11.67 -6.03
N ILE A 188 4.14 11.57 -5.52
CA ILE A 188 3.79 11.96 -4.15
C ILE A 188 4.56 11.15 -3.11
N PHE A 189 4.75 9.85 -3.35
CA PHE A 189 5.35 8.93 -2.39
C PHE A 189 6.81 8.56 -2.72
N MET A 190 7.46 9.27 -3.65
CA MET A 190 8.81 8.92 -4.12
C MET A 190 9.86 8.89 -3.00
N ASP A 191 9.76 9.82 -2.05
CA ASP A 191 10.70 9.96 -0.93
C ASP A 191 10.21 9.25 0.35
N VAL A 192 9.12 8.48 0.26
CA VAL A 192 8.52 7.78 1.40
C VAL A 192 9.02 6.34 1.43
N ASN A 193 10.07 6.10 2.23
CA ASN A 193 10.85 4.86 2.22
C ASN A 193 10.05 3.57 2.47
N ASN A 194 8.96 3.62 3.25
CA ASN A 194 8.15 2.43 3.50
C ASN A 194 7.19 2.10 2.35
N VAL A 195 7.05 2.96 1.33
CA VAL A 195 6.35 2.62 0.09
C VAL A 195 7.32 1.85 -0.81
N ILE A 196 7.09 0.53 -0.90
CA ILE A 196 8.02 -0.40 -1.55
C ILE A 196 7.63 -0.77 -2.98
N GLY A 197 6.49 -0.29 -3.47
CA GLY A 197 6.03 -0.58 -4.82
C GLY A 197 4.59 -0.16 -5.06
N MET A 198 4.15 -0.31 -6.31
CA MET A 198 2.79 -0.02 -6.73
C MET A 198 2.26 -1.12 -7.64
N SER A 199 1.15 -1.75 -7.25
CA SER A 199 0.30 -2.56 -8.13
C SER A 199 -0.43 -1.62 -9.09
N LEU A 200 -0.20 -1.83 -10.39
CA LEU A 200 -0.60 -0.89 -11.43
C LEU A 200 -2.11 -0.85 -11.67
N ARG A 201 -2.80 -2.00 -11.57
CA ARG A 201 -4.25 -2.11 -11.69
C ARG A 201 -4.71 -3.43 -11.06
N ASN A 202 -5.72 -3.37 -10.20
CA ASN A 202 -6.33 -4.56 -9.61
C ASN A 202 -7.14 -5.33 -10.66
N GLU A 203 -6.82 -6.63 -10.79
CA GLU A 203 -7.69 -7.64 -11.41
C GLU A 203 -8.33 -7.20 -12.75
N LEU A 204 -7.49 -6.85 -13.73
CA LEU A 204 -7.93 -6.62 -15.11
C LEU A 204 -8.72 -7.84 -15.62
N ARG A 205 -9.94 -7.62 -16.12
CA ARG A 205 -10.91 -8.67 -16.47
C ARG A 205 -11.90 -8.17 -17.52
N GLY A 206 -12.96 -8.93 -17.81
CA GLY A 206 -14.07 -8.50 -18.67
C GLY A 206 -14.11 -9.27 -19.99
N TYR A 207 -15.19 -9.14 -20.76
CA TYR A 207 -15.42 -10.03 -21.91
C TYR A 207 -14.51 -9.76 -23.12
N ASN A 208 -13.97 -8.55 -23.23
CA ASN A 208 -13.19 -8.10 -24.39
C ASN A 208 -11.68 -8.06 -24.12
N HIS A 209 -11.20 -8.66 -23.02
CA HIS A 209 -9.78 -8.65 -22.73
C HIS A 209 -9.00 -9.52 -23.72
N THR A 210 -7.84 -9.02 -24.18
CA THR A 210 -6.87 -9.84 -24.91
C THR A 210 -5.53 -9.81 -24.20
N ALA A 211 -4.78 -10.91 -24.26
CA ALA A 211 -3.43 -10.96 -23.72
C ALA A 211 -2.53 -9.89 -24.38
N LYS A 212 -2.69 -9.67 -25.69
CA LYS A 212 -1.94 -8.66 -26.45
C LYS A 212 -2.14 -7.26 -25.87
N ASP A 213 -3.38 -6.86 -25.65
CA ASP A 213 -3.69 -5.53 -25.12
C ASP A 213 -3.21 -5.40 -23.67
N TRP A 214 -3.40 -6.44 -22.87
CA TRP A 214 -2.88 -6.49 -21.50
C TRP A 214 -1.36 -6.24 -21.48
N TYR A 215 -0.59 -7.01 -22.27
CA TYR A 215 0.87 -6.84 -22.33
C TYR A 215 1.24 -5.45 -22.84
N THR A 216 0.55 -4.96 -23.87
CA THR A 216 0.83 -3.63 -24.45
C THR A 216 0.66 -2.53 -23.42
N TYR A 217 -0.50 -2.44 -22.77
CA TYR A 217 -0.78 -1.37 -21.80
C TYR A 217 0.06 -1.50 -20.53
N VAL A 218 0.18 -2.71 -19.99
CA VAL A 218 0.96 -2.94 -18.77
C VAL A 218 2.42 -2.60 -19.04
N ILE A 219 3.08 -3.20 -20.05
CA ILE A 219 4.50 -2.94 -20.34
C ILE A 219 4.74 -1.45 -20.62
N ASN A 220 3.90 -0.81 -21.44
CA ASN A 220 4.03 0.62 -21.73
C ASN A 220 3.95 1.49 -20.47
N SER A 221 3.08 1.14 -19.52
CA SER A 221 2.99 1.85 -18.25
C SER A 221 4.26 1.70 -17.39
N ILE A 222 4.91 0.53 -17.41
CA ILE A 222 6.19 0.30 -16.72
C ILE A 222 7.27 1.22 -17.29
N PHE A 223 7.43 1.19 -18.62
CA PHE A 223 8.40 2.04 -19.31
C PHE A 223 8.12 3.52 -19.05
N PHE A 224 6.86 3.94 -19.14
CA PHE A 224 6.45 5.31 -18.87
C PHE A 224 6.84 5.74 -17.45
N LEU A 225 6.49 4.97 -16.42
CA LEU A 225 6.79 5.29 -15.02
C LEU A 225 8.29 5.33 -14.74
N TYR A 226 9.05 4.38 -15.30
CA TYR A 226 10.51 4.31 -15.15
C TYR A 226 11.19 5.58 -15.69
N HIS A 227 10.73 6.10 -16.84
CA HIS A 227 11.32 7.28 -17.46
C HIS A 227 10.78 8.62 -16.93
N ASN A 228 9.52 8.69 -16.52
CA ASN A 228 8.84 9.97 -16.32
C ASN A 228 8.55 10.36 -14.88
N ALA A 229 8.63 9.42 -13.94
CA ALA A 229 8.43 9.75 -12.53
C ALA A 229 9.72 9.66 -11.72
N HIS A 230 10.91 9.52 -12.35
CA HIS A 230 12.17 9.21 -11.67
C HIS A 230 11.99 8.14 -10.58
N VAL A 231 10.98 7.28 -10.75
CA VAL A 231 10.72 6.21 -9.81
C VAL A 231 11.96 5.38 -9.95
N LYS A 232 12.80 5.42 -8.94
CA LYS A 232 13.75 4.36 -8.67
C LYS A 232 12.92 3.13 -8.35
N LEU A 233 12.21 2.59 -9.35
CA LEU A 233 11.99 1.17 -9.53
C LEU A 233 13.41 0.62 -9.75
N LYS A 234 14.24 0.64 -8.70
CA LYS A 234 15.54 -0.01 -8.68
C LYS A 234 15.23 -1.49 -8.77
N HIS A 235 15.13 -1.99 -10.00
CA HIS A 235 14.85 -3.39 -10.28
C HIS A 235 13.61 -3.89 -9.52
N GLN A 236 12.52 -3.13 -9.58
CA GLN A 236 11.21 -3.62 -9.16
C GLN A 236 10.52 -4.14 -10.41
N GLU A 237 10.76 -5.41 -10.72
CA GLU A 237 9.77 -6.14 -11.51
C GLU A 237 8.44 -6.00 -10.77
N ILE A 238 7.43 -5.51 -11.48
CA ILE A 238 6.07 -5.41 -10.95
C ILE A 238 5.67 -6.81 -10.51
N MET A 239 5.60 -6.99 -9.20
CA MET A 239 5.16 -8.23 -8.61
C MET A 239 3.66 -8.32 -8.82
N HIS A 240 3.29 -9.18 -9.75
CA HIS A 240 1.93 -9.66 -9.87
C HIS A 240 1.65 -10.55 -8.65
N VAL A 241 0.92 -10.02 -7.68
CA VAL A 241 0.40 -10.82 -6.56
C VAL A 241 -1.04 -11.19 -6.92
N ASN A 242 -1.20 -12.37 -7.49
CA ASN A 242 -2.46 -13.12 -7.44
C ASN A 242 -2.26 -14.28 -6.47
#